data_AF-A0A3M1ID00-F1
#
_entry.id   AF-A0A3M1ID00-F1
#
_cell.length_a   1.000
_cell.length_b   1.000
_cell.length_c   1.000
_cell.angle_alpha   90.00
_cell.angle_beta   90.00
_cell.angle_gamma   90.00
#
_symmetry.space_group_name_H-M   'P 1'
#
loop_
_entity.id
_entity.type
_entity.pdbx_description
1 polymer ?
#
loop_
_entity_poly.entity_id
_entity_poly.type
_entity_poly.pdbx_seq_one_letter_code
_entity_poly.pdbx_strand_id
1 'polypeptide(L)'
;AMRQYALSLGVPDEAIVLDYAGRRTYDTCYRARAIFGVDKAILVTQKFHLPRALYLCAHLGVDAIGVTADRQYYRKLSRLFWNTRELLATLTALVDVHITRPLPVLGEPEPIFPLNE
;
A
#
# COMPACT_ATOMS: atom_id res chain seq x y z
N ALA A 1 0.16 -5.50 -15.84
CA ALA A 1 1.44 -6.08 -15.38
C ALA A 1 1.26 -6.99 -14.17
N MET A 2 0.96 -6.47 -12.95
CA MET A 2 0.87 -7.30 -11.74
C MET A 2 -0.28 -8.33 -11.76
N ARG A 3 -1.48 -7.96 -12.22
CA ARG A 3 -2.60 -8.92 -12.40
C ARG A 3 -2.20 -10.12 -13.24
N GLN A 4 -1.65 -9.86 -14.42
CA GLN A 4 -1.24 -10.91 -15.35
C GLN A 4 -0.12 -11.80 -14.76
N TYR A 5 0.79 -11.23 -13.98
CA TYR A 5 1.79 -12.00 -13.26
C TYR A 5 1.15 -12.93 -12.21
N ALA A 6 0.20 -12.44 -11.41
CA ALA A 6 -0.53 -13.26 -10.45
C ALA A 6 -1.32 -14.39 -11.14
N LEU A 7 -2.06 -14.08 -12.22
CA LEU A 7 -2.74 -15.07 -13.03
C LEU A 7 -1.79 -16.13 -13.59
N SER A 8 -0.60 -15.74 -14.06
CA SER A 8 0.41 -16.67 -14.59
C SER A 8 0.98 -17.62 -13.53
N LEU A 9 0.88 -17.25 -12.25
CA LEU A 9 1.25 -18.09 -11.11
C LEU A 9 0.08 -18.96 -10.58
N GLY A 10 -1.08 -18.91 -11.23
CA GLY A 10 -2.26 -19.71 -10.87
C GLY A 10 -3.16 -19.10 -9.80
N VAL A 11 -3.02 -17.80 -9.49
CA VAL A 11 -3.98 -17.11 -8.63
C VAL A 11 -5.32 -17.01 -9.37
N PRO A 12 -6.45 -17.45 -8.78
CA PRO A 12 -7.78 -17.30 -9.38
C PRO A 12 -8.10 -15.82 -9.64
N ASP A 13 -8.79 -15.51 -10.74
CA ASP A 13 -9.05 -14.12 -11.13
C ASP A 13 -9.98 -13.42 -10.14
N GLU A 14 -10.97 -14.16 -9.63
CA GLU A 14 -11.89 -13.74 -8.57
C GLU A 14 -11.20 -13.40 -7.24
N ALA A 15 -9.96 -13.86 -7.04
CA ALA A 15 -9.14 -13.52 -5.87
C ALA A 15 -8.29 -12.25 -6.09
N ILE A 16 -8.37 -11.61 -7.27
CA ILE A 16 -7.58 -10.43 -7.62
C ILE A 16 -8.48 -9.21 -7.79
N VAL A 17 -8.36 -8.27 -6.87
CA VAL A 17 -9.00 -6.95 -6.97
C VAL A 17 -7.94 -5.90 -7.31
N LEU A 18 -8.26 -4.99 -8.23
CA LEU A 18 -7.34 -3.97 -8.70
C LEU A 18 -7.72 -2.59 -8.20
N ASP A 19 -6.78 -1.94 -7.51
CA ASP A 19 -6.89 -0.52 -7.19
C ASP A 19 -6.19 0.33 -8.27
N TYR A 20 -6.98 0.96 -9.14
CA TYR A 20 -6.48 1.84 -10.19
C TYR A 20 -6.21 3.28 -9.71
N ALA A 21 -6.72 3.67 -8.54
CA ALA A 21 -6.62 5.03 -8.02
C ALA A 21 -5.63 5.19 -6.84
N GLY A 22 -5.01 4.10 -6.37
CA GLY A 22 -3.92 4.09 -5.40
C GLY A 22 -2.59 4.60 -5.97
N ARG A 23 -2.48 5.91 -6.19
CA ARG A 23 -1.33 6.54 -6.89
C ARG A 23 -0.10 6.76 -6.01
N ARG A 24 -0.28 6.80 -4.69
CA ARG A 24 0.79 6.88 -3.68
C ARG A 24 0.45 5.99 -2.49
N THR A 25 1.45 5.71 -1.64
CA THR A 25 1.28 4.80 -0.49
C THR A 25 0.17 5.24 0.48
N TYR A 26 -0.01 6.55 0.70
CA TYR A 26 -1.12 7.07 1.50
C TYR A 26 -2.46 6.67 0.88
N ASP A 27 -2.63 6.87 -0.43
CA ASP A 27 -3.86 6.54 -1.15
C ASP A 27 -4.14 5.03 -1.07
N THR A 28 -3.11 4.20 -1.21
CA THR A 28 -3.23 2.74 -1.05
C THR A 28 -3.77 2.36 0.34
N CYS A 29 -3.14 2.85 1.41
CA CYS A 29 -3.58 2.52 2.77
C CYS A 29 -4.97 3.10 3.09
N TYR A 30 -5.28 4.31 2.60
CA TYR A 30 -6.58 4.94 2.82
C TYR A 30 -7.69 4.15 2.09
N ARG A 31 -7.48 3.88 0.81
CA ARG A 31 -8.47 3.23 -0.06
C ARG A 31 -8.66 1.76 0.30
N ALA A 32 -7.64 1.07 0.82
CA ALA A 32 -7.78 -0.28 1.36
C ALA A 32 -8.94 -0.37 2.35
N ARG A 33 -9.07 0.59 3.27
CA ARG A 33 -10.20 0.66 4.19
C ARG A 33 -11.46 1.23 3.53
N ALA A 34 -11.35 2.42 2.94
CA ALA A 34 -12.51 3.20 2.53
C ALA A 34 -13.26 2.64 1.31
N ILE A 35 -12.55 2.00 0.38
CA ILE A 35 -13.12 1.41 -0.84
C ILE A 35 -13.27 -0.09 -0.67
N PHE A 36 -12.21 -0.78 -0.24
CA PHE A 36 -12.18 -2.24 -0.26
C PHE A 36 -12.62 -2.90 1.04
N GLY A 37 -12.91 -2.13 2.09
CA GLY A 37 -13.34 -2.68 3.38
C GLY A 37 -12.29 -3.52 4.09
N VAL A 38 -11.00 -3.28 3.83
CA VAL A 38 -9.90 -4.06 4.40
C VAL A 38 -9.52 -3.51 5.78
N ASP A 39 -9.80 -4.29 6.82
CA ASP A 39 -9.35 -4.01 8.19
C ASP A 39 -7.97 -4.60 8.51
N LYS A 40 -7.64 -5.74 7.89
CA LYS A 40 -6.38 -6.49 8.11
C LYS A 40 -5.71 -6.82 6.79
N ALA A 41 -4.40 -6.59 6.69
CA ALA A 41 -3.67 -6.78 5.45
C ALA A 41 -2.26 -7.35 5.65
N ILE A 42 -1.77 -8.10 4.64
CA ILE A 42 -0.35 -8.35 4.47
C ILE A 42 0.17 -7.38 3.42
N LEU A 43 1.05 -6.47 3.81
CA LEU A 43 1.64 -5.48 2.93
C LEU A 43 2.97 -5.99 2.38
N VAL A 44 3.00 -6.23 1.06
CA VAL A 44 4.17 -6.77 0.35
C VAL A 44 4.83 -5.66 -0.45
N THR A 45 6.03 -5.24 -0.08
CA THR A 45 6.78 -4.19 -0.80
C THR A 45 8.28 -4.30 -0.54
N GLN A 46 9.10 -3.44 -1.19
CA GLN A 46 10.53 -3.38 -0.94
C GLN A 46 10.83 -2.96 0.50
N LYS A 47 11.93 -3.47 1.08
CA LYS A 47 12.30 -3.21 2.47
C LYS A 47 12.34 -1.73 2.84
N PHE A 48 12.80 -0.87 1.93
CA PHE A 48 12.91 0.56 2.19
C PHE A 48 11.54 1.27 2.23
N HIS A 49 10.51 0.78 1.54
CA HIS A 49 9.17 1.39 1.59
C HIS A 49 8.32 0.90 2.77
N LEU A 50 8.68 -0.25 3.33
CA LEU A 50 7.86 -0.95 4.30
C LEU A 50 7.57 -0.14 5.57
N PRO A 51 8.54 0.56 6.21
CA PRO A 51 8.27 1.32 7.44
C PRO A 51 7.19 2.39 7.25
N ARG A 52 7.27 3.19 6.18
CA ARG A 52 6.29 4.23 5.89
C ARG A 52 4.92 3.65 5.53
N ALA A 53 4.89 2.56 4.78
CA ALA A 53 3.64 1.91 4.40
C ALA A 53 2.90 1.35 5.63
N LEU A 54 3.61 0.66 6.53
CA LEU A 54 3.04 0.16 7.80
C LEU A 54 2.57 1.31 8.69
N TYR A 55 3.38 2.37 8.81
CA TYR A 55 2.99 3.57 9.56
C TYR A 55 1.68 4.18 9.05
N LEU A 56 1.55 4.36 7.74
CA LEU A 56 0.36 4.93 7.12
C LEU A 56 -0.87 4.03 7.32
N CYS A 57 -0.74 2.73 7.08
CA CYS A 57 -1.83 1.79 7.24
C CYS A 57 -2.34 1.75 8.69
N ALA A 58 -1.43 1.70 9.68
CA ALA A 58 -1.82 1.76 11.08
C ALA A 58 -2.63 3.03 11.44
N HIS A 59 -2.20 4.20 10.96
CA HIS A 59 -2.90 5.46 11.22
C HIS A 59 -4.20 5.63 10.43
N LEU A 60 -4.35 4.91 9.32
CA LEU A 60 -5.54 4.93 8.47
C LEU A 60 -6.51 3.77 8.79
N GLY A 61 -6.27 3.05 9.89
CA GLY A 61 -7.15 2.02 10.40
C GLY A 61 -7.04 0.68 9.68
N VAL A 62 -5.87 0.36 9.12
CA VAL A 62 -5.56 -0.94 8.53
C VAL A 62 -4.49 -1.62 9.38
N ASP A 63 -4.85 -2.71 10.05
CA ASP A 63 -3.92 -3.55 10.80
C ASP A 63 -3.09 -4.39 9.82
N ALA A 64 -1.93 -3.84 9.44
CA ALA A 64 -1.08 -4.40 8.42
C ALA A 64 0.18 -5.04 9.02
N ILE A 65 0.51 -6.24 8.55
CA ILE A 65 1.84 -6.86 8.74
C ILE A 65 2.66 -6.76 7.46
N GLY A 66 3.97 -6.59 7.59
CA GLY A 66 4.85 -6.33 6.46
C GLY A 66 5.63 -7.55 5.99
N VAL A 67 5.70 -7.77 4.68
CA VAL A 67 6.57 -8.78 4.06
C VAL A 67 7.48 -8.11 3.02
N THR A 68 8.79 -8.29 3.17
CA THR A 68 9.77 -7.71 2.26
C THR A 68 9.86 -8.51 0.97
N ALA A 69 9.61 -7.86 -0.17
CA ALA A 69 9.72 -8.45 -1.51
C ALA A 69 11.08 -8.15 -2.18
N ASP A 70 12.17 -8.19 -1.41
CA ASP A 70 13.50 -7.86 -1.91
C ASP A 70 14.11 -9.07 -2.64
N ARG A 71 13.92 -9.14 -3.96
CA ARG A 71 14.52 -10.18 -4.82
C ARG A 71 15.81 -9.73 -5.51
N GLN A 72 16.29 -8.51 -5.28
CA GLN A 72 17.36 -7.91 -6.07
C GLN A 72 18.42 -7.21 -5.21
N TYR A 73 19.68 -7.34 -5.63
CA TYR A 73 20.78 -6.55 -5.07
C TYR A 73 20.77 -5.14 -5.67
N TYR A 74 20.44 -4.15 -4.86
CA TYR A 74 20.50 -2.75 -5.28
C TYR A 74 21.94 -2.23 -5.23
N ARG A 75 22.42 -1.64 -6.34
CA ARG A 75 23.71 -0.92 -6.40
C ARG A 75 23.74 0.17 -5.32
N LYS A 76 24.93 0.46 -4.76
CA LYS A 76 25.10 1.45 -3.66
C LYS A 76 24.45 2.82 -3.97
N LEU A 77 24.65 3.34 -5.18
CA LEU A 77 24.05 4.62 -5.61
C LEU A 77 22.52 4.57 -5.66
N SER A 78 21.95 3.50 -6.22
CA SER A 78 20.49 3.30 -6.23
C SER A 78 19.94 3.21 -4.82
N ARG A 79 20.61 2.47 -3.91
CA ARG A 79 20.21 2.41 -2.50
C ARG A 79 20.19 3.79 -1.87
N LEU A 80 21.24 4.59 -2.07
CA LEU A 80 21.31 5.93 -1.49
C LEU A 80 20.15 6.79 -1.99
N PHE A 81 19.91 6.83 -3.30
CA PHE A 81 18.81 7.58 -3.90
C PHE A 81 17.44 7.14 -3.39
N TRP A 82 17.17 5.83 -3.30
CA TRP A 82 15.89 5.33 -2.82
C TRP A 82 15.66 5.63 -1.34
N ASN A 83 16.70 5.54 -0.50
CA ASN A 83 16.60 5.89 0.91
C ASN A 83 16.38 7.39 1.14
N THR A 84 17.03 8.27 0.36
CA THR A 84 16.80 9.72 0.50
C THR A 84 15.40 10.11 0.06
N ARG A 85 14.91 9.55 -1.05
CA ARG A 85 13.51 9.71 -1.47
C ARG A 85 12.54 9.22 -0.39
N GLU A 86 12.86 8.09 0.24
CA GLU A 86 12.02 7.51 1.29
C GLU A 86 11.95 8.39 2.54
N LEU A 87 13.05 9.02 2.92
CA LEU A 87 13.07 9.97 4.03
C LEU A 87 12.09 11.12 3.78
N LEU A 88 12.15 11.73 2.59
CA LEU A 88 11.24 12.82 2.21
C LEU A 88 9.78 12.35 2.17
N ALA A 89 9.52 11.18 1.59
CA ALA A 89 8.18 10.61 1.55
C ALA A 89 7.64 10.28 2.96
N THR A 90 8.52 9.92 3.90
CA THR A 90 8.14 9.66 5.31
C THR A 90 7.74 10.94 6.01
N LEU A 91 8.48 12.04 5.81
CA LEU A 91 8.07 13.35 6.32
C LEU A 91 6.71 13.76 5.75
N THR A 92 6.48 13.55 4.45
CA THR A 92 5.17 13.80 3.84
C THR A 92 4.07 12.93 4.45
N ALA A 93 4.34 11.66 4.73
CA ALA A 93 3.37 10.77 5.38
C ALA A 93 3.00 11.24 6.80
N LEU A 94 3.95 11.78 7.56
CA LEU A 94 3.66 12.39 8.87
C LEU A 94 2.73 13.59 8.72
N VAL A 95 3.01 14.48 7.77
CA VAL A 95 2.17 15.66 7.48
C VAL A 95 0.78 15.25 7.00
N ASP A 96 0.70 14.27 6.10
CA ASP A 96 -0.57 13.75 5.57
C ASP A 96 -1.48 13.24 6.70
N VAL A 97 -0.95 12.47 7.64
CA VAL A 97 -1.75 11.87 8.71
C VAL A 97 -2.13 12.91 9.79
N HIS A 98 -1.19 13.76 10.18
CA HIS A 98 -1.36 14.61 11.36
C HIS A 98 -1.88 16.01 11.05
N ILE A 99 -1.70 16.50 9.82
CA ILE A 99 -1.97 17.89 9.47
C ILE A 99 -2.98 17.98 8.32
N THR A 100 -2.62 17.50 7.13
CA THR A 100 -3.36 17.84 5.90
C THR A 100 -4.52 16.88 5.63
N ARG A 101 -4.42 15.62 6.04
CA ARG A 101 -5.45 14.56 5.87
C ARG A 101 -6.13 14.61 4.50
N PRO A 102 -5.36 14.59 3.41
CA PRO A 102 -5.92 14.78 2.08
C PRO A 102 -6.88 13.64 1.75
N LEU A 103 -7.96 13.99 1.04
CA LEU A 103 -8.89 13.01 0.51
C LEU A 103 -8.27 12.43 -0.79
N PRO A 104 -8.03 11.11 -0.89
CA PRO A 104 -7.62 10.51 -2.15
C PRO A 104 -8.77 10.53 -3.15
N VAL A 105 -8.48 10.14 -4.40
CA VAL A 105 -9.56 9.87 -5.37
C VAL A 105 -10.36 8.70 -4.82
N LEU A 106 -11.66 8.92 -4.60
CA LEU A 106 -12.61 7.91 -4.14
C LEU A 106 -13.51 7.49 -5.30
N GLY A 107 -14.21 6.38 -5.11
CA GLY A 107 -15.31 5.89 -5.93
C GLY A 107 -16.38 5.35 -5.00
N GLU A 108 -17.31 4.57 -5.55
CA GLU A 108 -18.24 3.79 -4.72
C GLU A 108 -17.45 2.75 -3.89
N PRO A 109 -17.89 2.44 -2.65
CA PRO A 109 -17.32 1.33 -1.91
C PRO A 109 -17.48 0.01 -2.66
N GLU A 110 -16.40 -0.76 -2.72
CA GLU A 110 -16.30 -2.09 -3.34
C GLU A 110 -15.72 -3.09 -2.31
N PRO A 111 -16.45 -3.44 -1.23
CA PRO A 111 -15.94 -4.36 -0.21
C PRO A 111 -15.56 -5.72 -0.82
N ILE A 112 -14.36 -6.19 -0.53
CA ILE A 112 -13.84 -7.45 -1.09
C ILE A 112 -14.17 -8.67 -0.23
N PHE A 113 -14.73 -8.44 0.95
CA PHE A 113 -15.28 -9.45 1.84
C PHE A 113 -16.76 -9.13 2.13
N PRO A 114 -17.59 -10.12 2.46
CA PRO A 114 -18.93 -9.86 2.98
C PRO A 114 -18.84 -8.93 4.18
N LEU A 115 -19.73 -7.94 4.26
CA LEU A 115 -19.87 -7.14 5.48
C LEU A 115 -20.24 -8.11 6.61
N ASN A 116 -19.38 -8.21 7.62
CA ASN A 116 -19.73 -8.93 8.83
C ASN A 116 -20.96 -8.25 9.43
N GLU A 117 -22.04 -9.02 9.65
CA GLU A 117 -23.18 -8.59 10.49
C GLU A 117 -22.73 -8.31 11.92
#